data_AF-A0A9D6CN51-F1
#
_entry.id   AF-A0A9D6CN51-F1
#
_cell.length_a   1.000
_cell.length_b   1.000
_cell.length_c   1.000
_cell.angle_alpha   90.00
_cell.angle_beta   90.00
_cell.angle_gamma   90.00
#
_symmetry.space_group_name_H-M   'P 1'
#
loop_
_entity.id
_entity.type
_entity.pdbx_description
1 polymer ?
#
loop_
_entity_poly.entity_id
_entity_poly.type
_entity_poly.pdbx_seq_one_letter_code
_entity_poly.pdbx_strand_id
1 'polypeptide(L)'
;MRGKLLLALVIGAWVAGTPFMWMVATRNFQVVERVLAEPPAGFEEAVRPLPPENVRAALRYQASTVNRLFFEGWGWTQLLLAAALVGLAWASGQGTAFRTVAVVCALIALFLQLYVVPETIRLGELMDFDRNAGDVAATFWRLHHTYTGLDLLKFFLLIGCGAVLVRKG
;
A
#
# COMPACT_ATOMS: atom_id res chain seq x y z
N MET A 1 18.30 16.54 -21.17
CA MET A 1 17.91 17.10 -19.86
C MET A 1 16.45 16.81 -19.50
N ARG A 2 15.45 17.15 -20.33
CA ARG A 2 14.01 16.94 -20.02
C ARG A 2 13.62 15.50 -19.63
N GLY A 3 14.11 14.48 -20.34
CA GLY A 3 13.79 13.08 -20.04
C GLY A 3 14.29 12.57 -18.67
N LYS A 4 15.46 13.03 -18.21
CA LYS A 4 15.99 12.67 -16.88
C LYS A 4 15.16 13.30 -15.76
N LEU A 5 14.69 14.54 -15.96
CA LEU A 5 13.80 15.21 -14.99
C LEU A 5 12.47 14.49 -14.84
N LEU A 6 11.84 14.08 -15.94
CA LEU A 6 10.59 13.30 -15.91
C LEU A 6 10.78 11.95 -15.22
N LEU A 7 11.88 11.24 -15.51
CA LEU A 7 12.22 10.00 -14.81
C LEU A 7 12.41 10.22 -13.31
N ALA A 8 13.14 11.26 -12.91
CA ALA A 8 13.35 11.60 -11.50
C ALA A 8 12.04 11.97 -10.80
N LEU A 9 11.14 12.68 -11.48
CA LEU A 9 9.82 13.02 -10.96
C LEU A 9 8.95 11.78 -10.75
N VAL A 10 8.92 10.86 -11.71
CA VAL A 10 8.14 9.61 -11.58
C VAL A 10 8.70 8.72 -10.46
N ILE A 11 10.03 8.54 -10.41
CA ILE A 11 10.68 7.79 -9.33
C ILE A 11 10.41 8.45 -7.98
N GLY A 12 10.58 9.77 -7.89
CA GLY A 12 10.35 10.53 -6.67
C GLY A 12 8.91 10.44 -6.18
N ALA A 13 7.93 10.58 -7.07
CA ALA A 13 6.52 10.42 -6.74
C ALA A 13 6.22 9.01 -6.21
N TRP A 14 6.77 7.98 -6.85
CA TRP A 14 6.57 6.60 -6.41
C TRP A 14 7.23 6.33 -5.05
N VAL A 15 8.48 6.74 -4.89
CA VAL A 15 9.25 6.59 -3.65
C VAL A 15 8.63 7.38 -2.51
N ALA A 16 8.10 8.59 -2.73
CA ALA A 16 7.43 9.36 -1.69
C ALA A 16 6.05 8.81 -1.34
N GLY A 17 5.31 8.32 -2.35
CA GLY A 17 3.98 7.74 -2.18
C GLY A 17 4.00 6.45 -1.34
N THR A 18 4.99 5.58 -1.51
CA THR A 18 5.09 4.32 -0.75
C THR A 18 5.07 4.51 0.78
N PRO A 19 6.01 5.23 1.42
CA PRO A 19 6.02 5.44 2.87
C PRO A 19 4.84 6.29 3.34
N PHE A 20 4.35 7.23 2.50
CA PHE A 20 3.12 7.95 2.79
C PHE A 20 1.94 6.99 2.95
N MET A 21 1.80 6.01 2.04
CA MET A 21 0.73 5.00 2.14
C MET A 21 0.90 4.07 3.33
N TRP A 22 2.13 3.67 3.69
CA TRP A 22 2.38 2.91 4.92
C TRP A 22 1.92 3.67 6.17
N MET A 23 2.23 4.97 6.22
CA MET A 23 1.79 5.84 7.30
C MET A 23 0.27 5.93 7.34
N VAL A 24 -0.40 6.20 6.21
CA VAL A 24 -1.88 6.29 6.13
C VAL A 24 -2.54 5.01 6.66
N ALA A 25 -2.10 3.85 6.20
CA ALA A 25 -2.67 2.56 6.62
C ALA A 25 -2.51 2.31 8.13
N THR A 26 -1.34 2.65 8.68
CA THR A 26 -1.04 2.48 10.11
C THR A 26 -1.81 3.47 10.97
N ARG A 27 -1.83 4.76 10.57
CA ARG A 27 -2.52 5.83 11.29
C ARG A 27 -4.02 5.59 11.35
N ASN A 28 -4.62 5.03 10.30
CA ASN A 28 -6.05 4.76 10.27
C ASN A 28 -6.49 3.79 11.39
N PHE A 29 -5.74 2.71 11.63
CA PHE A 29 -6.04 1.82 12.77
C PHE A 29 -5.72 2.46 14.13
N GLN A 30 -4.73 3.35 14.22
CA GLN A 30 -4.44 4.08 15.45
C GLN A 30 -5.57 5.07 15.82
N VAL A 31 -6.30 5.60 14.84
CA VAL A 31 -7.48 6.45 15.11
C VAL A 31 -8.55 5.67 15.87
N VAL A 32 -8.76 4.38 15.56
CA VAL A 32 -9.71 3.53 16.31
C VAL A 32 -9.33 3.47 17.78
N GLU A 33 -8.07 3.17 18.08
CA GLU A 33 -7.60 3.09 19.46
C GLU A 33 -7.68 4.44 20.17
N ARG A 34 -7.42 5.55 19.46
CA ARG A 34 -7.57 6.90 20.00
C ARG A 34 -9.01 7.24 20.35
N VAL A 35 -9.97 6.95 19.47
CA VAL A 35 -11.40 7.19 19.73
C VAL A 35 -11.89 6.40 20.92
N LEU A 36 -11.40 5.16 21.09
CA LEU A 36 -11.76 4.32 22.24
C LEU A 36 -11.10 4.77 23.55
N ALA A 37 -9.88 5.34 23.50
CA ALA A 37 -9.17 5.82 24.67
C ALA A 37 -9.61 7.23 25.11
N GLU A 38 -9.96 8.09 24.16
CA GLU A 38 -10.42 9.46 24.36
C GLU A 38 -11.72 9.71 23.57
N PRO A 39 -12.87 9.18 24.02
CA PRO A 39 -14.13 9.31 23.31
C PRO A 39 -14.55 10.78 23.14
N PRO A 40 -14.99 11.20 21.94
CA PRO A 40 -15.53 12.54 21.77
C PRO A 40 -16.87 12.68 22.50
N ALA A 41 -17.24 13.93 22.81
CA ALA A 41 -18.50 14.22 23.50
C ALA A 41 -19.71 13.57 22.78
N GLY A 42 -20.57 12.90 23.55
CA GLY A 42 -21.74 12.18 23.04
C GLY A 42 -21.45 10.79 22.46
N PHE A 43 -20.19 10.38 22.28
CA PHE A 43 -19.85 9.05 21.74
C PHE A 43 -20.28 7.93 22.68
N GLU A 44 -19.92 8.03 23.98
CA GLU A 44 -20.27 7.02 24.98
C GLU A 44 -21.78 6.82 25.10
N GLU A 45 -22.55 7.91 25.04
CA GLU A 45 -24.02 7.84 25.07
C GLU A 45 -24.57 7.20 23.79
N ALA A 46 -24.03 7.56 22.62
CA ALA A 46 -24.44 7.01 21.33
C ALA A 46 -24.17 5.50 21.21
N VAL A 47 -23.10 5.00 21.83
CA VAL A 47 -22.74 3.57 21.79
C VAL A 47 -23.16 2.77 23.02
N ARG A 48 -23.77 3.42 24.04
CA ARG A 48 -24.23 2.80 25.29
C ARG A 48 -25.02 1.49 25.11
N PRO A 49 -25.88 1.33 24.09
CA PRO A 49 -26.61 0.08 23.88
C PRO A 49 -25.75 -1.10 23.42
N LEU A 50 -24.51 -0.86 22.99
CA LEU A 50 -23.64 -1.87 22.39
C LEU A 50 -22.60 -2.38 23.40
N PRO A 51 -22.29 -3.69 23.40
CA PRO A 51 -21.13 -4.21 24.12
C PRO A 51 -19.82 -3.55 23.64
N PRO A 52 -18.85 -3.25 24.52
CA PRO A 52 -17.59 -2.59 24.15
C PRO A 52 -16.82 -3.29 23.02
N GLU A 53 -16.86 -4.61 22.98
CA GLU A 53 -16.24 -5.42 21.94
C GLU A 53 -16.89 -5.22 20.56
N ASN A 54 -18.21 -4.97 20.52
CA ASN A 54 -18.94 -4.70 19.29
C ASN A 54 -18.65 -3.29 18.77
N VAL A 55 -18.50 -2.31 19.67
CA VAL A 55 -18.07 -0.94 19.30
C VAL A 55 -16.68 -0.98 18.69
N ARG A 56 -15.73 -1.67 19.33
CA ARG A 56 -14.36 -1.85 18.81
C ARG A 56 -14.38 -2.57 17.46
N ALA A 57 -15.14 -3.65 17.33
CA ALA A 57 -15.24 -4.41 16.07
C ALA A 57 -15.78 -3.54 14.93
N ALA A 58 -16.84 -2.75 15.17
CA ALA A 58 -17.41 -1.85 14.18
C ALA A 58 -16.41 -0.76 13.73
N LEU A 59 -15.69 -0.13 14.66
CA LEU A 59 -14.66 0.86 14.32
C LEU A 59 -13.49 0.23 13.55
N ARG A 60 -13.04 -0.97 13.95
CA ARG A 60 -11.98 -1.70 13.24
C ARG A 60 -12.41 -2.13 11.84
N TYR A 61 -13.66 -2.53 11.66
CA TYR A 61 -14.23 -2.83 10.33
C TYR A 61 -14.28 -1.58 9.44
N GLN A 62 -14.67 -0.43 9.99
CA GLN A 62 -14.62 0.83 9.25
C GLN A 62 -13.18 1.19 8.84
N ALA A 63 -12.22 1.07 9.77
CA ALA A 63 -10.82 1.31 9.47
C ALA A 63 -10.26 0.31 8.44
N SER A 64 -10.62 -0.97 8.52
CA SER A 64 -10.21 -1.97 7.53
C SER A 64 -10.77 -1.62 6.14
N THR A 65 -12.06 -1.27 6.05
CA THR A 65 -12.71 -0.84 4.80
C THR A 65 -12.01 0.37 4.18
N VAL A 66 -11.70 1.40 4.97
CA VAL A 66 -10.97 2.58 4.48
C VAL A 66 -9.56 2.20 4.00
N ASN A 67 -8.86 1.32 4.72
CA ASN A 67 -7.55 0.85 4.29
C ASN A 67 -7.62 0.05 2.98
N ARG A 68 -8.64 -0.78 2.78
CA ARG A 68 -8.84 -1.52 1.52
C ARG A 68 -8.95 -0.55 0.33
N LEU A 69 -9.79 0.48 0.45
CA LEU A 69 -9.93 1.54 -0.56
C LEU A 69 -8.59 2.22 -0.87
N PHE A 70 -7.80 2.52 0.16
CA PHE A 70 -6.47 3.11 0.00
C PHE A 70 -5.48 2.16 -0.69
N PHE A 71 -5.46 0.87 -0.35
CA PHE A 71 -4.58 -0.11 -1.01
C PHE A 71 -4.95 -0.31 -2.47
N GLU A 72 -6.23 -0.40 -2.82
CA GLU A 72 -6.68 -0.50 -4.20
C GLU A 72 -6.31 0.74 -5.02
N GLY A 73 -6.64 1.93 -4.52
CA GLY A 73 -6.32 3.19 -5.18
C GLY A 73 -4.81 3.39 -5.35
N TRP A 74 -4.03 3.03 -4.32
CA TRP A 74 -2.58 3.06 -4.40
C TRP A 74 -2.05 2.07 -5.44
N GLY A 75 -2.53 0.83 -5.46
CA GLY A 75 -2.09 -0.16 -6.43
C GLY A 75 -2.33 0.28 -7.88
N TRP A 76 -3.49 0.86 -8.19
CA TRP A 76 -3.74 1.46 -9.51
C TRP A 76 -2.80 2.63 -9.82
N THR A 77 -2.54 3.50 -8.83
CA THR A 77 -1.58 4.61 -8.96
C THR A 77 -0.18 4.08 -9.27
N GLN A 78 0.24 3.00 -8.62
CA GLN A 78 1.53 2.35 -8.86
C GLN A 78 1.63 1.77 -10.27
N LEU A 79 0.56 1.21 -10.82
CA LEU A 79 0.55 0.73 -12.21
C LEU A 79 0.70 1.88 -13.21
N LEU A 80 0.06 3.02 -12.94
CA LEU A 80 0.25 4.22 -13.77
C LEU A 80 1.70 4.70 -13.70
N LEU A 81 2.29 4.78 -12.51
CA LEU A 81 3.69 5.15 -12.31
C LEU A 81 4.65 4.15 -12.96
N ALA A 82 4.32 2.85 -12.91
CA ALA A 82 5.07 1.77 -13.56
C ALA A 82 5.08 1.94 -15.08
N ALA A 83 3.90 2.14 -15.69
CA ALA A 83 3.77 2.35 -17.12
C ALA A 83 4.53 3.61 -17.56
N ALA A 84 4.44 4.70 -16.80
CA ALA A 84 5.18 5.93 -17.06
C ALA A 84 6.71 5.71 -16.96
N LEU A 85 7.18 5.03 -15.91
CA LEU A 85 8.60 4.76 -15.71
C LEU A 85 9.18 3.90 -16.83
N VAL A 86 8.48 2.82 -17.21
CA VAL A 86 8.86 1.95 -18.32
C VAL A 86 8.84 2.74 -19.64
N GLY A 87 7.75 3.44 -19.96
CA GLY A 87 7.66 4.23 -21.20
C GLY A 87 8.79 5.26 -21.32
N LEU A 88 9.06 6.01 -20.25
CA LEU A 88 10.12 7.02 -20.21
C LEU A 88 11.52 6.40 -20.26
N ALA A 89 11.74 5.23 -19.65
CA ALA A 89 13.03 4.54 -19.68
C ALA A 89 13.42 4.14 -21.11
N TRP A 90 12.45 3.70 -21.92
CA TRP A 90 12.66 3.40 -23.34
C TRP A 90 12.79 4.67 -24.16
N ALA A 91 11.88 5.63 -24.01
CA ALA A 91 11.86 6.85 -24.80
C ALA A 91 13.12 7.72 -24.60
N SER A 92 13.72 7.68 -23.40
CA SER A 92 14.96 8.42 -23.09
C SER A 92 16.25 7.63 -23.34
N GLY A 93 16.17 6.42 -23.90
CA GLY A 93 17.34 5.63 -24.26
C GLY A 93 18.17 5.13 -23.06
N GLN A 94 17.56 4.93 -21.89
CA GLN A 94 18.30 4.43 -20.71
C GLN A 94 18.95 3.08 -20.98
N GLY A 95 20.05 2.77 -20.29
CA GLY A 95 20.74 1.48 -20.45
C GLY A 95 19.90 0.29 -19.97
N THR A 96 20.27 -0.91 -20.44
CA THR A 96 19.55 -2.17 -20.16
C THR A 96 19.29 -2.37 -18.67
N ALA A 97 20.27 -2.15 -17.81
CA ALA A 97 20.11 -2.30 -16.36
C ALA A 97 18.97 -1.43 -15.78
N PHE A 98 18.85 -0.17 -16.20
CA PHE A 98 17.77 0.71 -15.72
C PHE A 98 16.41 0.22 -16.22
N ARG A 99 16.32 -0.18 -17.49
CA ARG A 99 15.08 -0.73 -18.07
C ARG A 99 14.65 -2.02 -17.37
N THR A 100 15.61 -2.89 -17.05
CA THR A 100 15.35 -4.12 -16.28
C THR A 100 14.74 -3.80 -14.92
N VAL A 101 15.32 -2.86 -14.16
CA VAL A 101 14.77 -2.48 -12.86
C VAL A 101 13.37 -1.87 -13.00
N ALA A 102 13.15 -1.01 -14.00
CA ALA A 102 11.82 -0.43 -14.26
C ALA A 102 10.77 -1.53 -14.52
N VAL A 103 11.10 -2.54 -15.33
CA VAL A 103 10.21 -3.69 -15.60
C VAL A 103 10.00 -4.53 -14.36
N VAL A 104 11.04 -4.83 -13.59
CA VAL A 104 10.89 -5.60 -12.34
C VAL A 104 9.95 -4.87 -11.38
N CYS A 105 10.09 -3.55 -11.22
CA CYS A 105 9.18 -2.76 -10.39
C CYS A 105 7.74 -2.79 -10.92
N ALA A 106 7.56 -2.75 -12.24
CA ALA A 106 6.24 -2.87 -12.87
C ALA A 106 5.61 -4.25 -12.66
N LEU A 107 6.37 -5.34 -12.80
CA LEU A 107 5.91 -6.69 -12.57
C LEU A 107 5.54 -6.93 -11.10
N ILE A 108 6.33 -6.38 -10.16
CA ILE A 108 5.99 -6.39 -8.74
C ILE A 108 4.66 -5.66 -8.52
N ALA A 109 4.50 -4.44 -9.05
CA ALA A 109 3.26 -3.68 -8.89
C ALA A 109 2.04 -4.41 -9.49
N LEU A 110 2.23 -5.06 -10.64
CA LEU A 110 1.19 -5.85 -11.30
C LEU A 110 0.78 -7.06 -10.47
N PHE A 111 1.75 -7.84 -9.98
CA PHE A 111 1.48 -8.99 -9.12
C PHE A 111 0.81 -8.57 -7.80
N LEU A 112 1.27 -7.48 -7.19
CA LEU A 112 0.64 -6.94 -5.99
C LEU A 112 -0.81 -6.54 -6.26
N GLN A 113 -1.07 -5.79 -7.33
CA GLN A 113 -2.40 -5.24 -7.60
C GLN A 113 -3.40 -6.29 -8.10
N LEU A 114 -2.97 -7.26 -8.91
CA LEU A 114 -3.89 -8.22 -9.53
C LEU A 114 -4.09 -9.49 -8.72
N TYR A 115 -3.20 -9.79 -7.77
CA TYR A 115 -3.27 -11.01 -6.98
C TYR A 115 -3.23 -10.74 -5.48
N VAL A 116 -2.16 -10.12 -4.97
CA VAL A 116 -1.95 -10.03 -3.52
C VAL A 116 -2.98 -9.13 -2.84
N VAL A 117 -3.25 -7.95 -3.39
CA VAL A 117 -4.21 -6.98 -2.82
C VAL A 117 -5.64 -7.54 -2.85
N PRO A 118 -6.20 -7.99 -3.98
CA PRO A 118 -7.57 -8.53 -4.01
C PRO A 118 -7.76 -9.72 -3.06
N GLU A 119 -6.78 -10.61 -2.99
CA GLU A 119 -6.88 -11.78 -2.11
C GLU A 119 -6.74 -11.41 -0.62
N THR A 120 -5.89 -10.43 -0.29
CA THR A 120 -5.79 -9.91 1.09
C THR A 120 -7.10 -9.22 1.50
N ILE A 121 -7.75 -8.49 0.59
CA ILE A 121 -9.08 -7.89 0.82
C ILE A 121 -10.11 -8.98 1.12
N ARG A 122 -10.23 -9.96 0.22
CA ARG A 122 -11.19 -11.06 0.33
C ARG A 122 -11.02 -11.84 1.64
N LEU A 123 -9.78 -12.19 2.00
CA LEU A 123 -9.50 -12.90 3.25
C LEU A 123 -9.78 -12.02 4.47
N GLY A 124 -9.46 -10.72 4.40
CA GLY A 124 -9.78 -9.78 5.46
C GLY A 124 -11.28 -9.66 5.72
N GLU A 125 -12.10 -9.65 4.67
CA GLU A 125 -13.57 -9.60 4.78
C GLU A 125 -14.14 -10.85 5.46
N LEU A 126 -13.59 -12.02 5.16
CA LEU A 126 -13.96 -13.27 5.83
C LEU A 126 -13.62 -13.27 7.33
N MET A 127 -12.64 -12.46 7.74
CA MET A 127 -12.16 -12.39 9.12
C MET A 127 -12.82 -11.30 9.97
N ASP A 128 -13.42 -10.27 9.37
CA ASP A 128 -13.83 -9.05 10.07
C ASP A 128 -14.77 -9.30 11.27
N PHE A 129 -15.56 -10.39 11.23
CA PHE A 129 -16.48 -10.78 12.32
C PHE A 129 -16.36 -12.26 12.72
N ASP A 130 -15.41 -13.00 12.15
CA ASP A 130 -15.20 -14.41 12.48
C ASP A 130 -14.07 -14.58 13.51
N ARG A 131 -14.45 -15.03 14.71
CA ARG A 131 -13.52 -15.28 15.82
C ARG A 131 -12.73 -16.59 15.67
N ASN A 132 -13.09 -17.45 14.71
CA ASN A 132 -12.51 -18.79 14.52
C ASN A 132 -11.76 -18.94 13.17
N ALA A 133 -11.39 -17.83 12.53
CA ALA A 133 -10.82 -17.79 11.19
C ALA A 133 -9.37 -18.34 11.06
N GLY A 134 -8.94 -19.31 11.88
CA GLY A 134 -7.53 -19.73 12.04
C GLY A 134 -6.75 -19.91 10.73
N ASP A 135 -7.22 -20.76 9.83
CA ASP A 135 -6.53 -21.03 8.55
C ASP A 135 -6.59 -19.85 7.57
N VAL A 136 -7.72 -19.12 7.58
CA VAL A 136 -7.94 -17.90 6.77
C VAL A 136 -6.97 -16.80 7.22
N ALA A 137 -6.84 -16.60 8.54
CA ALA A 137 -5.94 -15.64 9.15
C ALA A 137 -4.47 -15.93 8.84
N ALA A 138 -4.06 -17.20 8.92
CA ALA A 138 -2.70 -17.61 8.55
C ALA A 138 -2.39 -17.26 7.08
N THR A 139 -3.35 -17.50 6.18
CA THR A 139 -3.22 -17.17 4.76
C THR A 139 -3.19 -15.67 4.51
N PHE A 140 -4.07 -14.91 5.17
CA PHE A 140 -4.09 -13.45 5.13
C PHE A 140 -2.74 -12.88 5.53
N TRP A 141 -2.19 -13.31 6.66
CA TRP A 141 -0.91 -12.80 7.15
C TRP A 141 0.22 -13.15 6.20
N ARG A 142 0.26 -14.35 5.62
CA ARG A 142 1.26 -14.71 4.62
C ARG A 142 1.24 -13.77 3.41
N LEU A 143 0.05 -13.45 2.90
CA LEU A 143 -0.10 -12.50 1.78
C LEU A 143 0.24 -11.07 2.19
N HIS A 144 -0.13 -10.64 3.39
CA HIS A 144 0.25 -9.34 3.93
C HIS A 144 1.78 -9.18 4.04
N HIS A 145 2.49 -10.22 4.50
CA HIS A 145 3.95 -10.20 4.55
C HIS A 145 4.57 -10.22 3.15
N THR A 146 3.95 -10.92 2.21
CA THR A 146 4.35 -10.93 0.80
C THR A 146 4.20 -9.54 0.19
N TYR A 147 3.07 -8.86 0.45
CA TYR A 147 2.85 -7.47 0.06
C TYR A 147 3.98 -6.58 0.60
N THR A 148 4.21 -6.60 1.92
CA THR A 148 5.20 -5.75 2.58
C THR A 148 6.62 -6.00 2.06
N GLY A 149 7.01 -7.28 1.91
CA GLY A 149 8.34 -7.65 1.43
C GLY A 149 8.59 -7.19 -0.02
N LEU A 150 7.62 -7.41 -0.91
CA LEU A 150 7.74 -6.97 -2.31
C LEU A 150 7.66 -5.45 -2.47
N ASP A 151 6.83 -4.78 -1.66
CA ASP A 151 6.71 -3.33 -1.66
C ASP A 151 8.01 -2.66 -1.19
N LEU A 152 8.65 -3.21 -0.14
CA LEU A 152 9.98 -2.82 0.32
C LEU A 152 11.07 -3.05 -0.74
N LEU A 153 11.11 -4.24 -1.34
CA LEU A 153 12.09 -4.56 -2.38
C LEU A 153 12.01 -3.56 -3.53
N LYS A 154 10.80 -3.33 -4.05
CA LYS A 154 10.55 -2.34 -5.11
C LYS A 154 10.96 -0.93 -4.67
N PHE A 155 10.63 -0.52 -3.46
CA PHE A 155 11.00 0.78 -2.91
C PHE A 155 12.52 1.01 -2.94
N PHE A 156 13.31 0.04 -2.47
CA PHE A 156 14.78 0.15 -2.51
C PHE A 156 15.35 0.10 -3.93
N LEU A 157 14.77 -0.69 -4.82
CA LEU A 157 15.14 -0.71 -6.24
C LEU A 157 14.93 0.67 -6.89
N LEU A 158 13.80 1.32 -6.62
CA LEU A 158 13.49 2.66 -7.13
C LEU A 158 14.45 3.72 -6.57
N ILE A 159 14.79 3.67 -5.28
CA ILE A 159 15.82 4.54 -4.69
C ILE A 159 17.17 4.35 -5.38
N GLY A 160 17.59 3.09 -5.57
CA GLY A 160 18.84 2.77 -6.27
C GLY A 160 18.87 3.31 -7.69
N CYS A 161 17.77 3.12 -8.44
CA CYS A 161 17.61 3.67 -9.78
C CYS A 161 17.66 5.20 -9.81
N GLY A 162 16.97 5.86 -8.88
CA GLY A 162 17.01 7.32 -8.73
C GLY A 162 18.41 7.84 -8.45
N ALA A 163 19.14 7.20 -7.55
CA ALA A 163 20.53 7.56 -7.23
C ALA A 163 21.47 7.42 -8.43
N VAL A 164 21.34 6.35 -9.22
CA VAL A 164 22.11 6.16 -10.46
C VAL A 164 21.77 7.22 -11.51
N LEU A 165 20.48 7.56 -11.64
CA LEU A 165 20.00 8.56 -12.59
C LEU A 165 20.58 9.95 -12.30
N VAL A 166 20.68 10.33 -11.02
CA VAL A 166 21.26 11.60 -10.57
C VAL A 166 22.78 11.61 -10.73
N ARG A 167 23.48 10.52 -10.37
CA ARG A 167 24.95 10.44 -10.48
C ARG A 167 25.49 10.49 -11.92
N LYS A 168 24.72 10.01 -12.89
CA LYS A 168 25.05 10.08 -14.33
C LYS A 168 24.51 11.36 -14.99
N GLY A 169 23.97 12.30 -14.21
CA GLY A 169 23.47 13.61 -14.61
C GLY A 169 24.60 14.61 -14.70
#